data_AF-A0A6C1DZC8-F1
#
_entry.id   AF-A0A6C1DZC8-F1
#
_cell.length_a   1.000
_cell.length_b   1.000
_cell.length_c   1.000
_cell.angle_alpha   90.00
_cell.angle_beta   90.00
_cell.angle_gamma   90.00
#
_symmetry.space_group_name_H-M   'P 1'
#
loop_
_entity.id
_entity.type
_entity.pdbx_description
1 polymer ?
#
loop_
_entity_poly.entity_id
_entity_poly.type
_entity_poly.pdbx_seq_one_letter_code
_entity_poly.pdbx_strand_id
1 'polypeptide(L)'
;MSDSQQSITVLEELFRKLETATSETREGISSELSSFLNGNIIEHDVPEVFFDEFQKAIQSKQKALNTLGAVAYIANETNLSPSVEPYIVATVPSVCSKAGSKDNDVQLAATKALKAIASAVNPVAVKALLPHLIHSLKLATSGKRRLLFSK
;
A
#
# COMPACT_ATOMS: atom_id res chain seq x y z
N MET A 1 22.76 2.48 19.64
CA MET A 1 21.71 2.30 18.62
C MET A 1 21.68 3.60 17.85
N SER A 2 21.97 3.61 16.55
CA SER A 2 21.71 4.81 15.75
C SER A 2 20.20 5.03 15.65
N ASP A 3 19.76 6.28 15.55
CA ASP A 3 18.33 6.64 15.46
C ASP A 3 17.62 5.90 14.31
N SER A 4 18.34 5.57 13.23
CA SER A 4 17.85 4.76 12.11
C SER A 4 17.52 3.30 12.49
N GLN A 5 18.31 2.65 13.36
CA GLN A 5 18.05 1.26 13.80
C GLN A 5 16.79 1.17 14.68
N GLN A 6 16.61 2.16 15.55
CA GLN A 6 15.39 2.27 16.36
C GLN A 6 14.17 2.49 15.45
N SER A 7 14.31 3.30 14.41
CA SER A 7 13.22 3.57 13.48
C SER A 7 12.78 2.32 12.72
N ILE A 8 13.73 1.49 12.27
CA ILE A 8 13.41 0.18 11.65
C ILE A 8 12.67 -0.73 12.64
N THR A 9 13.11 -0.76 13.89
CA THR A 9 12.47 -1.61 14.92
C THR A 9 11.02 -1.18 15.17
N VAL A 10 10.76 0.13 15.29
CA VAL A 10 9.41 0.68 15.45
C VAL A 10 8.54 0.36 14.23
N LEU A 11 9.09 0.46 13.02
CA LEU A 11 8.38 0.12 11.79
C LEU A 11 7.95 -1.35 11.77
N GLU A 12 8.84 -2.27 12.14
CA GLU A 12 8.54 -3.70 12.23
C GLU A 12 7.47 -4.01 13.29
N GLU A 13 7.52 -3.34 14.44
CA GLU A 13 6.50 -3.47 15.49
C GLU A 13 5.13 -2.98 15.03
N LEU A 14 5.07 -1.80 14.38
CA LEU A 14 3.83 -1.26 13.81
C LEU A 14 3.28 -2.20 12.73
N PHE A 15 4.15 -2.76 11.89
CA PHE A 15 3.73 -3.70 10.87
C PHE A 15 3.17 -4.99 11.46
N ARG A 16 3.82 -5.58 12.46
CA ARG A 16 3.32 -6.77 13.16
C ARG A 16 1.97 -6.53 13.84
N LYS A 17 1.77 -5.35 14.42
CA LYS A 17 0.46 -4.93 14.97
C LYS A 17 -0.60 -4.84 13.86
N LEU A 18 -0.23 -4.30 12.70
CA LEU A 18 -1.14 -4.21 11.55
C LEU A 18 -1.57 -5.60 11.06
N GLU A 19 -0.66 -6.56 11.01
CA GLU A 19 -0.97 -7.92 10.54
C GLU A 19 -2.04 -8.64 11.39
N THR A 20 -2.15 -8.28 12.67
CA THR A 20 -3.14 -8.85 13.61
C THR A 20 -4.27 -7.90 13.97
N ALA A 21 -4.31 -6.71 13.35
CA ALA A 21 -5.31 -5.69 13.62
C ALA A 21 -6.74 -6.16 13.31
N THR A 22 -7.68 -5.78 14.18
CA THR A 22 -9.12 -5.98 13.99
C THR A 22 -9.69 -4.85 13.14
N SER A 23 -10.96 -4.94 12.74
CA SER A 23 -11.61 -3.85 12.01
C SER A 23 -11.64 -2.53 12.80
N GLU A 24 -11.64 -2.60 14.14
CA GLU A 24 -11.70 -1.43 15.03
C GLU A 24 -10.34 -0.74 15.16
N THR A 25 -9.25 -1.51 15.22
CA THR A 25 -7.90 -0.98 15.45
C THR A 25 -7.12 -0.70 14.16
N ARG A 26 -7.56 -1.26 13.02
CA ARG A 26 -6.88 -1.17 11.72
C ARG A 26 -6.62 0.27 11.30
N GLU A 27 -7.59 1.15 11.43
CA GLU A 27 -7.47 2.54 10.96
C GLU A 27 -6.41 3.31 11.76
N GLY A 28 -6.43 3.18 13.09
CA GLY A 28 -5.43 3.82 13.97
C GLY A 28 -4.01 3.35 13.64
N ILE A 29 -3.80 2.03 13.57
CA ILE A 29 -2.48 1.45 13.26
C ILE A 29 -2.02 1.84 11.84
N SER A 30 -2.94 1.88 10.87
CA SER A 30 -2.64 2.33 9.50
C SER A 30 -2.21 3.80 9.44
N SER A 31 -2.86 4.65 10.23
CA SER A 31 -2.52 6.07 10.35
C SER A 31 -1.17 6.28 11.03
N GLU A 32 -0.89 5.54 12.09
CA GLU A 32 0.42 5.56 12.78
C GLU A 32 1.53 5.10 11.83
N LEU A 33 1.34 3.98 11.14
CA LEU A 33 2.31 3.45 10.16
C LEU A 33 2.54 4.44 9.02
N SER A 34 1.48 5.08 8.50
CA SER A 34 1.61 6.12 7.48
C SER A 34 2.38 7.34 7.97
N SER A 35 2.04 7.85 9.16
CA SER A 35 2.68 9.02 9.75
C SER A 35 4.15 8.77 10.02
N PHE A 36 4.48 7.56 10.48
CA PHE A 36 5.85 7.12 10.70
C PHE A 36 6.58 7.05 9.36
N LEU A 37 6.11 6.24 8.42
CA LEU A 37 6.77 5.98 7.13
C LEU A 37 6.97 7.23 6.27
N ASN A 38 5.99 8.14 6.25
CA ASN A 38 6.08 9.39 5.50
C ASN A 38 6.83 10.51 6.25
N GLY A 39 7.24 10.27 7.50
CA GLY A 39 8.06 11.19 8.27
C GLY A 39 9.55 11.16 7.87
N ASN A 40 10.32 12.12 8.38
CA ASN A 40 11.78 12.18 8.20
C ASN A 40 12.51 11.24 9.18
N ILE A 41 12.15 9.95 9.17
CA ILE A 41 12.58 9.01 10.21
C ILE A 41 13.82 8.17 9.86
N ILE A 42 14.19 8.05 8.58
CA ILE A 42 15.37 7.27 8.19
C ILE A 42 16.30 8.17 7.39
N GLU A 43 17.37 8.60 8.07
CA GLU A 43 18.44 9.38 7.49
C GLU A 43 19.16 8.54 6.43
N HIS A 44 18.89 8.85 5.16
CA HIS A 44 19.56 8.31 3.96
C HIS A 44 19.37 6.82 3.62
N ASP A 45 18.44 6.09 4.25
CA ASP A 45 18.15 4.70 3.87
C ASP A 45 16.64 4.42 3.83
N VAL A 46 16.21 3.51 2.95
CA VAL A 46 14.79 3.13 2.83
C VAL A 46 14.65 1.70 3.34
N PRO A 47 13.63 1.36 4.15
CA PRO A 47 13.56 0.05 4.79
C PRO A 47 13.11 -1.01 3.78
N GLU A 48 14.03 -1.47 2.93
CA GLU A 48 13.76 -2.41 1.83
C GLU A 48 13.13 -3.71 2.33
N VAL A 49 13.64 -4.24 3.45
CA VAL A 49 13.11 -5.45 4.09
C VAL A 49 11.63 -5.28 4.46
N PHE A 50 11.26 -4.13 5.00
CA PHE A 50 9.86 -3.83 5.32
C PHE A 50 9.01 -3.82 4.05
N PHE A 51 9.44 -3.15 2.98
CA PHE A 51 8.65 -3.09 1.74
C PHE A 51 8.50 -4.45 1.06
N ASP A 52 9.50 -5.31 1.15
CA ASP A 52 9.43 -6.70 0.68
C ASP A 52 8.41 -7.52 1.47
N GLU A 53 8.41 -7.41 2.81
CA GLU A 53 7.41 -8.07 3.66
C GLU A 53 6.02 -7.48 3.46
N PHE A 54 5.91 -6.16 3.30
CA PHE A 54 4.68 -5.44 3.02
C PHE A 54 4.05 -5.93 1.71
N GLN A 55 4.86 -6.08 0.65
CA GLN A 55 4.41 -6.64 -0.62
C GLN A 55 3.92 -8.09 -0.49
N LYS A 56 4.63 -8.93 0.28
CA LYS A 56 4.20 -10.31 0.57
C LYS A 56 2.88 -10.34 1.36
N ALA A 57 2.69 -9.42 2.30
CA ALA A 57 1.46 -9.32 3.09
C ALA A 57 0.26 -8.91 2.23
N ILE A 58 0.43 -8.04 1.24
CA ILE A 58 -0.61 -7.74 0.24
C ILE A 58 -1.02 -9.02 -0.50
N GLN A 59 -0.10 -9.94 -0.79
CA GLN A 59 -0.42 -11.17 -1.54
C GLN A 59 -1.08 -12.24 -0.67
N SER A 60 -0.83 -12.24 0.64
CA SER A 60 -1.44 -13.15 1.61
C SER A 60 -2.98 -13.14 1.56
N LYS A 61 -3.62 -14.24 1.95
CA LYS A 61 -5.09 -14.27 2.10
C LYS A 61 -5.53 -13.62 3.41
N GLN A 62 -4.78 -13.84 4.48
CA GLN A 62 -5.16 -13.39 5.82
C GLN A 62 -4.75 -11.94 6.10
N LYS A 63 -3.59 -11.52 5.59
CA LYS A 63 -3.01 -10.21 5.91
C LYS A 63 -3.46 -9.11 4.95
N ALA A 64 -3.86 -9.49 3.72
CA ALA A 64 -4.15 -8.53 2.65
C ALA A 64 -5.17 -7.47 3.05
N LEU A 65 -6.24 -7.81 3.76
CA LEU A 65 -7.26 -6.83 4.10
C LEU A 65 -6.69 -5.68 4.96
N ASN A 66 -5.88 -6.01 5.97
CA ASN A 66 -5.25 -5.02 6.84
C ASN A 66 -4.18 -4.23 6.07
N THR A 67 -3.34 -4.92 5.30
CA THR A 67 -2.26 -4.28 4.53
C THR A 67 -2.79 -3.33 3.46
N LEU A 68 -3.85 -3.71 2.74
CA LEU A 68 -4.52 -2.84 1.76
C LEU A 68 -5.16 -1.60 2.41
N GLY A 69 -5.70 -1.76 3.62
CA GLY A 69 -6.13 -0.64 4.45
C GLY A 69 -4.97 0.34 4.68
N ALA A 70 -3.83 -0.16 5.13
CA ALA A 70 -2.64 0.66 5.36
C ALA A 70 -2.10 1.33 4.08
N VAL A 71 -2.12 0.66 2.93
CA VAL A 71 -1.75 1.27 1.64
C VAL A 71 -2.55 2.54 1.38
N ALA A 72 -3.86 2.54 1.65
CA ALA A 72 -4.71 3.70 1.45
C ALA A 72 -4.36 4.87 2.39
N TYR A 73 -3.84 4.59 3.59
CA TYR A 73 -3.36 5.63 4.52
C TYR A 73 -1.95 6.11 4.17
N ILE A 74 -1.06 5.23 3.71
CA ILE A 74 0.31 5.60 3.31
C ILE A 74 0.27 6.46 2.04
N ALA A 75 -0.55 6.08 1.06
CA ALA A 75 -0.81 6.84 -0.15
C ALA A 75 -1.76 8.02 0.10
N ASN A 76 -1.44 8.86 1.09
CA ASN A 76 -2.18 10.06 1.39
C ASN A 76 -1.75 11.20 0.45
N GLU A 77 -2.70 11.83 -0.22
CA GLU A 77 -2.48 12.93 -1.18
C GLU A 77 -1.68 14.09 -0.59
N THR A 78 -1.77 14.32 0.72
CA THR A 78 -1.12 15.48 1.37
C THR A 78 0.29 15.18 1.89
N ASN A 79 0.68 13.92 2.00
CA ASN A 79 1.88 13.56 2.78
C ASN A 79 2.60 12.31 2.27
N LEU A 80 2.47 11.93 1.00
CA LEU A 80 3.26 10.84 0.45
C LEU A 80 4.72 11.29 0.29
N SER A 81 5.62 10.68 1.04
CA SER A 81 7.05 11.01 0.96
C SER A 81 7.65 10.56 -0.39
N PRO A 82 8.47 11.39 -1.06
CA PRO A 82 9.14 11.00 -2.31
C PRO A 82 10.01 9.75 -2.18
N SER A 83 10.54 9.46 -0.99
CA SER A 83 11.32 8.25 -0.73
C SER A 83 10.47 6.98 -0.66
N VAL A 84 9.18 7.13 -0.32
CA VAL A 84 8.21 6.03 -0.13
C VAL A 84 7.41 5.77 -1.41
N GLU A 85 7.12 6.83 -2.16
CA GLU A 85 6.38 6.80 -3.42
C GLU A 85 6.77 5.66 -4.39
N PRO A 86 8.06 5.44 -4.74
CA PRO A 86 8.43 4.38 -5.68
C PRO A 86 8.06 2.98 -5.19
N TYR A 87 8.18 2.73 -3.88
CA TYR A 87 7.83 1.44 -3.28
C TYR A 87 6.32 1.22 -3.28
N ILE A 88 5.54 2.27 -3.03
CA ILE A 88 4.08 2.22 -3.12
C ILE A 88 3.62 1.96 -4.57
N VAL A 89 4.23 2.62 -5.56
CA VAL A 89 3.97 2.35 -6.98
C VAL A 89 4.31 0.90 -7.34
N ALA A 90 5.40 0.35 -6.81
CA ALA A 90 5.77 -1.05 -7.03
C ALA A 90 4.74 -2.06 -6.46
N THR A 91 3.91 -1.67 -5.48
CA THR A 91 2.85 -2.54 -4.95
C THR A 91 1.62 -2.65 -5.87
N VAL A 92 1.44 -1.70 -6.80
CA VAL A 92 0.24 -1.56 -7.63
C VAL A 92 -0.18 -2.85 -8.34
N PRO A 93 0.71 -3.66 -8.96
CA PRO A 93 0.31 -4.93 -9.57
C PRO A 93 -0.37 -5.89 -8.58
N SER A 94 0.15 -5.98 -7.35
CA SER A 94 -0.42 -6.85 -6.30
C SER A 94 -1.77 -6.30 -5.82
N VAL A 95 -1.90 -4.98 -5.66
CA VAL A 95 -3.17 -4.34 -5.30
C VAL A 95 -4.21 -4.52 -6.42
N CYS A 96 -3.84 -4.36 -7.68
CA CYS A 96 -4.72 -4.64 -8.83
C CYS A 96 -5.20 -6.09 -8.90
N SER A 97 -4.36 -7.05 -8.49
CA SER A 97 -4.77 -8.45 -8.35
C SER A 97 -5.85 -8.61 -7.28
N LYS A 98 -5.69 -7.99 -6.12
CA LYS A 98 -6.67 -8.02 -5.02
C LYS A 98 -7.97 -7.28 -5.32
N ALA A 99 -7.96 -6.27 -6.19
CA ALA A 99 -9.17 -5.63 -6.69
C ALA A 99 -10.06 -6.58 -7.53
N GLY A 100 -9.52 -7.72 -7.97
CA GLY A 100 -10.28 -8.82 -8.60
C GLY A 100 -10.66 -9.96 -7.65
N SER A 101 -10.46 -9.81 -6.34
CA SER A 101 -10.77 -10.84 -5.35
C SER A 101 -12.27 -11.20 -5.34
N LYS A 102 -12.58 -12.44 -4.95
CA LYS A 102 -13.98 -12.87 -4.67
C LYS A 102 -14.47 -12.38 -3.31
N ASP A 103 -13.55 -12.08 -2.41
CA ASP A 103 -13.82 -11.47 -1.11
C ASP A 103 -14.11 -9.97 -1.31
N ASN A 104 -15.32 -9.57 -0.94
CA ASN A 104 -15.79 -8.20 -1.14
C ASN A 104 -15.00 -7.18 -0.31
N ASP A 105 -14.60 -7.52 0.92
CA ASP A 105 -13.90 -6.58 1.80
C ASP A 105 -12.49 -6.32 1.25
N VAL A 106 -11.81 -7.38 0.82
CA VAL A 106 -10.49 -7.27 0.17
C VAL A 106 -10.58 -6.51 -1.15
N GLN A 107 -11.65 -6.73 -1.93
CA GLN A 107 -11.86 -6.04 -3.19
C GLN A 107 -12.13 -4.54 -3.01
N LEU A 108 -12.94 -4.17 -2.03
CA LEU A 108 -13.21 -2.77 -1.67
C LEU A 108 -11.96 -2.08 -1.12
N ALA A 109 -11.22 -2.74 -0.22
CA ALA A 109 -9.97 -2.22 0.33
C ALA A 109 -8.92 -1.99 -0.77
N ALA A 110 -8.77 -2.94 -1.70
CA ALA A 110 -7.87 -2.79 -2.84
C ALA A 110 -8.30 -1.65 -3.77
N THR A 111 -9.61 -1.50 -4.01
CA THR A 111 -10.13 -0.39 -4.83
C THR A 111 -9.85 0.96 -4.17
N LYS A 112 -10.05 1.07 -2.85
CA LYS A 112 -9.74 2.28 -2.07
C LYS A 112 -8.25 2.59 -2.14
N ALA A 113 -7.39 1.58 -1.96
CA ALA A 113 -5.94 1.72 -2.08
C ALA A 113 -5.50 2.20 -3.47
N LEU A 114 -6.04 1.63 -4.56
CA LEU A 114 -5.71 2.08 -5.92
C LEU A 114 -6.11 3.54 -6.17
N LYS A 115 -7.28 3.96 -5.68
CA LYS A 115 -7.71 5.36 -5.79
C LYS A 115 -6.77 6.29 -5.02
N ALA A 116 -6.42 5.93 -3.78
CA ALA A 116 -5.48 6.70 -2.98
C ALA A 116 -4.11 6.84 -3.65
N ILE A 117 -3.56 5.74 -4.19
CA ILE A 117 -2.29 5.77 -4.95
C ILE A 117 -2.40 6.68 -6.17
N ALA A 118 -3.47 6.53 -6.97
CA ALA A 118 -3.63 7.30 -8.20
C ALA A 118 -3.74 8.81 -7.94
N SER A 119 -4.30 9.22 -6.80
CA SER A 119 -4.38 10.62 -6.43
C SER A 119 -3.13 11.16 -5.74
N ALA A 120 -2.38 10.33 -5.01
CA ALA A 120 -1.25 10.77 -4.19
C ALA A 120 0.10 10.78 -4.91
N VAL A 121 0.26 9.96 -5.95
CA VAL A 121 1.49 9.88 -6.74
C VAL A 121 1.78 11.22 -7.42
N ASN A 122 3.06 11.60 -7.49
CA ASN A 122 3.48 12.81 -8.16
C ASN A 122 3.03 12.78 -9.64
N PRO A 123 2.40 13.84 -10.16
CA PRO A 123 1.91 13.83 -11.55
C PRO A 123 3.02 13.60 -12.59
N VAL A 124 4.28 13.94 -12.26
CA VAL A 124 5.44 13.67 -13.12
C VAL A 124 5.82 12.18 -13.12
N ALA A 125 5.55 11.46 -12.02
CA ALA A 125 5.79 10.04 -11.86
C ALA A 125 4.71 9.14 -12.50
N VAL A 126 3.70 9.72 -13.18
CA VAL A 126 2.64 8.97 -13.87
C VAL A 126 3.17 7.91 -14.84
N LYS A 127 4.34 8.14 -15.45
CA LYS A 127 4.98 7.19 -16.37
C LYS A 127 5.41 5.88 -15.68
N ALA A 128 5.64 5.89 -14.37
CA ALA A 128 5.91 4.69 -13.59
C ALA A 128 4.61 3.96 -13.21
N LEU A 129 3.54 4.69 -12.90
CA LEU A 129 2.26 4.12 -12.48
C LEU A 129 1.44 3.52 -13.65
N LEU A 130 1.31 4.28 -14.75
CA LEU A 130 0.40 3.95 -15.85
C LEU A 130 0.65 2.56 -16.49
N PRO A 131 1.91 2.13 -16.72
CA PRO A 131 2.18 0.80 -17.27
C PRO A 131 1.64 -0.33 -16.41
N HIS A 132 1.73 -0.22 -15.08
CA HIS A 132 1.20 -1.23 -14.15
C HIS A 132 -0.33 -1.35 -14.26
N LEU A 133 -1.03 -0.22 -14.37
CA LEU A 133 -2.50 -0.20 -14.52
C LEU A 133 -2.93 -0.80 -15.86
N ILE A 134 -2.31 -0.38 -16.97
CA ILE A 134 -2.62 -0.88 -18.31
C ILE A 134 -2.36 -2.39 -18.40
N HIS A 135 -1.20 -2.85 -17.90
CA HIS A 135 -0.87 -4.26 -17.90
C HIS A 135 -1.88 -5.08 -17.08
N SER A 136 -2.24 -4.60 -15.90
CA SER A 136 -3.23 -5.25 -15.04
C SER A 136 -4.62 -5.33 -15.68
N LEU A 137 -5.02 -4.31 -16.44
CA LEU A 137 -6.27 -4.30 -17.20
C LEU A 137 -6.26 -5.29 -18.38
N LYS A 138 -5.14 -5.41 -19.10
CA LYS A 138 -5.00 -6.38 -20.20
C LYS A 138 -5.09 -7.82 -19.70
N LEU A 139 -4.49 -8.10 -18.54
CA LEU A 139 -4.53 -9.43 -17.90
C LEU A 139 -5.86 -9.74 -17.21
N ALA A 140 -6.74 -8.74 -17.04
CA ALA A 140 -8.04 -8.93 -16.41
C ALA A 140 -9.00 -9.66 -17.36
N THR A 141 -8.99 -10.99 -17.29
CA THR A 141 -9.93 -11.87 -17.99
C THR A 141 -11.31 -11.97 -17.30
N SER A 142 -11.46 -11.42 -16.09
CA SER A 142 -12.73 -11.43 -15.35
C SER A 142 -13.49 -10.11 -15.48
N GLY A 143 -14.76 -10.17 -15.91
CA GLY A 143 -15.63 -9.00 -16.13
C GLY A 143 -15.78 -8.06 -14.92
N LYS A 144 -15.52 -8.55 -13.69
CA LYS A 144 -15.55 -7.75 -12.44
C LYS A 144 -14.43 -6.71 -12.34
N ARG A 145 -13.23 -6.96 -12.90
CA ARG A 145 -12.12 -5.98 -12.85
C ARG A 145 -12.29 -4.82 -13.85
N ARG A 146 -13.04 -5.03 -14.93
CA ARG A 146 -13.31 -4.01 -15.96
C ARG A 146 -14.29 -2.92 -15.47
N LEU A 147 -15.15 -3.23 -14.50
CA LEU A 147 -16.17 -2.32 -13.97
C LEU A 147 -15.62 -1.23 -13.03
N LEU A 148 -14.42 -1.41 -12.45
CA LEU A 148 -13.83 -0.47 -11.49
C LEU A 148 -13.47 0.90 -12.09
N PHE A 149 -13.38 1.00 -13.42
CA PHE A 149 -13.06 2.23 -14.15
C PHE A 149 -14.23 2.77 -14.99
N SER A 150 -15.43 2.20 -14.83
CA SER A 150 -16.62 2.52 -15.64
C SER A 150 -17.66 3.38 -14.92
N LYS A 151 -17.35 3.90 -13.73
CA LYS A 151 -18.23 4.79 -12.97
C LYS A 151 -17.45 5.90 -12.28
#